data_AF-A0A494RF24-F1
#
_entry.id   AF-A0A494RF24-F1
#
_cell.length_a   1.000
_cell.length_b   1.000
_cell.length_c   1.000
_cell.angle_alpha   90.00
_cell.angle_beta   90.00
_cell.angle_gamma   90.00
#
_symmetry.space_group_name_H-M   'P 1'
#
loop_
_entity.id
_entity.type
_entity.pdbx_description
1 polymer ?
#
loop_
_entity_poly.entity_id
_entity_poly.type
_entity_poly.pdbx_seq_one_letter_code
_entity_poly.pdbx_strand_id
1 'polypeptide(L)'
;MVSRRPFYQSVPELERLTIDGGHLVVFFPPKNEAYLRSLMTPSTRPAIEIQASQIFGLIEFVRSRILQWALDLEAKGVIGEGMSFTTQERQIVAAQHYHFGDVTDSQIQIGSNGSSQSIAHGDSSEALNALISLLRDVIARNVIAGDVAAELCAELKTLEAQAESPRPKASIIREAALSVQRVFEGAAGNLLATAAPLIHSLVS
;
A
#
# COMPACT_ATOMS: atom_id res chain seq x y z
N MET A 1 10.53 32.86 3.29
CA MET A 1 10.43 31.50 2.71
C MET A 1 11.39 30.54 3.46
N VAL A 2 11.24 30.45 4.78
CA VAL A 2 12.05 29.58 5.68
C VAL A 2 11.13 28.73 6.58
N SER A 3 9.82 29.03 6.62
CA SER A 3 8.86 28.46 7.57
C SER A 3 8.25 27.12 7.14
N ARG A 4 8.43 26.72 5.87
CA ARG A 4 7.90 25.45 5.35
C ARG A 4 8.91 24.81 4.42
N ARG A 5 9.11 23.51 4.60
CA ARG A 5 9.86 22.65 3.70
C ARG A 5 9.08 21.36 3.51
N PRO A 6 8.84 20.92 2.28
CA PRO A 6 8.25 19.61 2.05
C PRO A 6 9.23 18.52 2.46
N PHE A 7 8.68 17.47 3.05
CA PHE A 7 9.40 16.35 3.63
C PHE A 7 8.77 15.08 3.03
N TYR A 8 9.60 14.20 2.48
CA TYR A 8 9.19 13.13 1.56
C TYR A 8 9.55 11.73 2.07
N GLN A 9 9.82 11.61 3.37
CA GLN A 9 10.17 10.35 4.01
C GLN A 9 8.91 9.53 4.22
N SER A 10 9.04 8.22 4.01
CA SER A 10 7.94 7.29 4.21
C SER A 10 7.64 7.11 5.71
N VAL A 11 6.41 6.73 6.06
CA VAL A 11 6.04 6.41 7.45
C VAL A 11 6.94 5.34 8.07
N PRO A 12 7.27 4.22 7.39
CA PRO A 12 8.19 3.21 7.94
C PRO A 12 9.60 3.74 8.24
N GLU A 13 10.11 4.64 7.41
CA GLU A 13 11.42 5.28 7.63
C GLU A 13 11.40 6.15 8.89
N LEU A 14 10.30 6.88 9.10
CA LEU A 14 10.11 7.69 10.30
C LEU A 14 9.94 6.83 11.55
N GLU A 15 9.20 5.72 11.47
CA GLU A 15 9.06 4.77 12.57
C GLU A 15 10.41 4.23 13.02
N ARG A 16 11.25 3.80 12.07
CA ARG A 16 12.60 3.32 12.38
C ARG A 16 13.45 4.37 13.08
N LEU A 17 13.41 5.61 12.62
CA LEU A 17 14.14 6.71 13.24
C LEU A 17 13.71 6.93 14.71
N THR A 18 12.41 6.76 15.01
CA THR A 18 11.91 6.90 16.39
C THR A 18 12.34 5.76 17.32
N ILE A 19 12.48 4.54 16.79
CA ILE A 19 12.94 3.36 17.55
C ILE A 19 14.41 3.50 17.92
N ASP A 20 15.23 3.97 17.00
CA ASP A 20 16.68 4.11 17.19
C ASP A 20 17.04 5.28 18.14
N GLY A 21 16.04 6.07 18.59
CA GLY A 21 16.24 7.21 19.50
C GLY A 21 17.03 8.36 18.88
N GLY A 22 17.08 8.42 17.54
CA GLY A 22 17.85 9.39 16.80
C GLY A 22 17.22 10.79 16.76
N HIS A 23 17.91 11.70 16.08
CA HIS A 23 17.39 13.01 15.72
C HIS A 23 17.54 13.21 14.22
N LEU A 24 16.57 13.88 13.62
CA LEU A 24 16.60 14.20 12.20
C LEU A 24 17.18 15.60 12.04
N VAL A 25 18.26 15.70 11.25
CA VAL A 25 18.90 16.98 10.93
C VAL A 25 18.52 17.41 9.52
N VAL A 26 17.89 18.57 9.40
CA VAL A 26 17.50 19.16 8.12
C VAL A 26 18.29 20.44 7.89
N PHE A 27 19.13 20.45 6.86
CA PHE A 27 19.91 21.64 6.47
C PHE A 27 19.11 22.64 5.66
N PHE A 28 19.45 23.91 5.73
CA PHE A 28 18.79 24.96 4.94
C PHE A 28 19.18 24.91 3.46
N PRO A 29 18.32 25.42 2.54
CA PRO A 29 18.73 25.66 1.16
C PRO A 29 19.96 26.59 1.08
N PRO A 30 20.83 26.45 0.05
CA PRO A 30 22.14 27.12 0.01
C PRO A 30 22.10 28.63 0.27
N LYS A 31 21.12 29.33 -0.30
CA LYS A 31 20.93 30.78 -0.11
C LYS A 31 20.64 31.14 1.36
N ASN A 32 19.78 30.38 2.02
CA ASN A 32 19.39 30.61 3.41
C ASN A 32 20.51 30.18 4.37
N GLU A 33 21.19 29.07 4.07
CA GLU A 33 22.34 28.59 4.84
C GLU A 33 23.45 29.66 4.85
N ALA A 34 23.80 30.21 3.68
CA ALA A 34 24.82 31.25 3.56
C ALA A 34 24.44 32.53 4.32
N TYR A 35 23.18 32.95 4.22
CA TYR A 35 22.67 34.11 4.93
C TYR A 35 22.74 33.91 6.46
N LEU A 36 22.21 32.80 6.98
CA LEU A 36 22.24 32.49 8.41
C LEU A 36 23.69 32.37 8.91
N ARG A 37 24.56 31.70 8.16
CA ARG A 37 25.97 31.55 8.51
C ARG A 37 26.71 32.89 8.60
N SER A 38 26.39 33.88 7.76
CA SER A 38 26.97 35.23 7.84
C SER A 38 26.57 36.00 9.10
N LEU A 39 25.49 35.58 9.78
CA LEU A 39 24.98 36.20 11.01
C LEU A 39 25.42 35.46 12.28
N MET A 40 26.09 34.31 12.16
CA MET A 40 26.49 33.46 13.27
C MET A 40 27.97 33.67 13.65
N THR A 41 28.29 33.52 14.94
CA THR A 41 29.67 33.47 15.44
C THR A 41 29.76 32.38 16.51
N PRO A 42 30.51 31.27 16.30
CA PRO A 42 31.30 30.92 15.12
C PRO A 42 30.45 30.61 13.88
N SER A 43 31.07 30.67 12.70
CA SER A 43 30.45 30.43 11.38
C SER A 43 30.19 28.93 11.14
N THR A 44 29.35 28.33 11.98
CA THR A 44 28.97 26.91 11.87
C THR A 44 27.86 26.71 10.83
N ARG A 45 27.62 25.45 10.45
CA ARG A 45 26.55 25.11 9.52
C ARG A 45 25.20 25.07 10.26
N PRO A 46 24.26 25.99 9.97
CA PRO A 46 22.96 25.97 10.62
C PRO A 46 22.13 24.78 10.12
N ALA A 47 21.38 24.18 11.03
CA ALA A 47 20.43 23.11 10.72
C ALA A 47 19.23 23.18 11.67
N ILE A 48 18.13 22.53 11.26
CA ILE A 48 16.97 22.28 12.11
C ILE A 48 17.12 20.84 12.61
N GLU A 49 17.11 20.68 13.92
CA GLU A 49 17.06 19.37 14.57
C GLU A 49 15.61 19.08 14.96
N ILE A 50 15.11 17.91 14.57
CA ILE A 50 13.79 17.42 14.91
C ILE A 50 13.98 16.19 15.80
N GLN A 51 13.41 16.25 17.00
CA GLN A 51 13.52 15.16 17.98
C GLN A 51 12.63 13.97 17.56
N ALA A 52 13.09 12.75 17.87
CA ALA A 52 12.31 11.53 17.65
C ALA A 52 10.89 11.60 18.25
N SER A 53 10.72 12.24 19.41
CA SER A 53 9.39 12.41 20.04
C SER A 53 8.39 13.20 19.18
N GLN A 54 8.86 14.19 18.44
CA GLN A 54 8.02 14.99 17.54
C GLN A 54 7.60 14.18 16.30
N ILE A 55 8.51 13.31 15.83
CA ILE A 55 8.25 12.41 14.70
C ILE A 55 7.29 11.30 15.13
N PHE A 56 7.43 10.78 16.34
CA PHE A 56 6.49 9.83 16.93
C PHE A 56 5.07 10.41 16.98
N GLY A 57 4.91 11.66 17.46
CA GLY A 57 3.61 12.33 17.47
C GLY A 57 2.98 12.48 16.07
N LEU A 58 3.79 12.72 15.04
CA LEU A 58 3.31 12.74 13.65
C LEU A 58 2.81 11.36 13.20
N ILE A 59 3.56 10.29 13.50
CA ILE A 59 3.17 8.92 13.16
C ILE A 59 1.86 8.54 13.86
N GLU A 60 1.73 8.86 15.15
CA GLU A 60 0.49 8.63 15.92
C GLU A 60 -0.70 9.39 15.33
N PHE A 61 -0.49 10.62 14.87
CA PHE A 61 -1.52 11.40 14.20
C PHE A 61 -1.98 10.73 12.90
N VAL A 62 -1.05 10.21 12.09
CA VAL A 62 -1.36 9.47 10.86
C VAL A 62 -2.15 8.19 11.18
N ARG A 63 -1.69 7.38 12.15
CA ARG A 63 -2.40 6.17 12.60
C ARG A 63 -3.81 6.48 13.07
N SER A 64 -3.95 7.49 13.92
CA SER A 64 -5.24 7.95 14.44
C SER A 64 -6.17 8.40 13.31
N ARG A 65 -5.63 9.06 12.28
CA ARG A 65 -6.42 9.52 11.14
C ARG A 65 -6.90 8.36 10.26
N ILE A 66 -6.04 7.36 10.03
CA ILE A 66 -6.41 6.13 9.30
C ILE A 66 -7.50 5.36 10.06
N LEU A 67 -7.34 5.19 11.38
CA LEU A 67 -8.32 4.53 12.23
C LEU A 67 -9.66 5.26 12.21
N GLN A 68 -9.65 6.58 12.37
CA GLN A 68 -10.87 7.39 12.32
C GLN A 68 -11.58 7.25 10.97
N TRP A 69 -10.83 7.16 9.87
CA TRP A 69 -11.40 6.94 8.55
C TRP A 69 -12.01 5.54 8.41
N ALA A 70 -11.32 4.51 8.90
CA ALA A 70 -11.85 3.14 8.91
C ALA A 70 -13.17 3.05 9.68
N LEU A 71 -13.24 3.67 10.87
CA LEU A 71 -14.46 3.71 11.68
C LEU A 71 -15.61 4.48 11.01
N ASP A 72 -15.31 5.59 10.32
CA ASP A 72 -16.33 6.36 9.57
C ASP A 72 -16.87 5.58 8.37
N LEU A 73 -16.02 4.83 7.67
CA LEU A 73 -16.43 3.94 6.60
C LEU A 73 -17.31 2.80 7.12
N GLU A 74 -16.89 2.15 8.20
CA GLU A 74 -17.65 1.08 8.84
C GLU A 74 -19.04 1.57 9.28
N ALA A 75 -19.13 2.74 9.92
CA ALA A 75 -20.40 3.34 10.35
C ALA A 75 -21.34 3.67 9.17
N LYS A 76 -20.79 3.87 7.96
CA LYS A 76 -21.54 4.09 6.71
C LYS A 76 -21.89 2.79 5.98
N GLY A 77 -21.58 1.64 6.57
CA GLY A 77 -21.83 0.33 5.98
C GLY A 77 -20.79 -0.12 4.96
N VAL A 78 -19.61 0.52 4.95
CA VAL A 78 -18.45 0.11 4.14
C VAL A 78 -17.51 -0.69 5.03
N ILE A 79 -17.73 -2.00 5.07
CA ILE A 79 -17.02 -2.93 5.95
C ILE A 79 -15.96 -3.69 5.14
N GLY A 80 -16.31 -4.07 3.91
CA GLY A 80 -15.52 -4.97 3.07
C GLY A 80 -15.55 -6.41 3.58
N GLU A 81 -15.42 -7.36 2.66
CA GLU A 81 -15.31 -8.79 2.95
C GLU A 81 -14.12 -9.36 2.20
N GLY A 82 -13.21 -10.05 2.91
CA GLY A 82 -11.99 -10.60 2.31
C GLY A 82 -11.19 -9.56 1.52
N MET A 83 -10.88 -8.40 2.13
CA MET A 83 -10.15 -7.28 1.51
C MET A 83 -10.77 -6.72 0.21
N SER A 84 -12.02 -7.08 -0.09
CA SER A 84 -12.77 -6.61 -1.25
C SER A 84 -13.98 -5.80 -0.79
N PHE A 85 -14.33 -4.80 -1.58
CA PHE A 85 -15.54 -4.01 -1.39
C PHE A 85 -16.54 -4.30 -2.51
N THR A 86 -17.80 -4.45 -2.12
CA THR A 86 -18.93 -4.59 -3.04
C THR A 86 -19.13 -3.32 -3.87
N THR A 87 -19.87 -3.44 -4.98
CA THR A 87 -20.18 -2.28 -5.84
C THR A 87 -20.94 -1.18 -5.09
N GLN A 88 -21.83 -1.57 -4.16
CA GLN A 88 -22.61 -0.64 -3.35
C GLN A 88 -21.71 0.14 -2.38
N GLU A 89 -20.79 -0.53 -1.70
CA GLU A 89 -19.82 0.10 -0.81
C GLU A 89 -18.92 1.10 -1.56
N ARG A 90 -18.46 0.73 -2.77
CA ARG A 90 -17.67 1.64 -3.60
C ARG A 90 -18.46 2.89 -4.02
N GLN A 91 -19.76 2.75 -4.29
CA GLN A 91 -20.62 3.90 -4.60
C GLN A 91 -20.79 4.84 -3.40
N ILE A 92 -20.93 4.28 -2.20
CA ILE A 92 -20.97 5.06 -0.95
C ILE A 92 -19.70 5.89 -0.80
N VAL A 93 -18.52 5.29 -1.02
CA VAL A 93 -17.22 5.99 -0.96
C VAL A 93 -17.06 7.01 -2.08
N ALA A 94 -17.45 6.68 -3.31
CA ALA A 94 -17.33 7.58 -4.47
C ALA A 94 -18.21 8.84 -4.33
N ALA A 95 -19.33 8.75 -3.62
CA ALA A 95 -20.17 9.89 -3.27
C ALA A 95 -19.55 10.79 -2.18
N GLN A 96 -18.50 10.33 -1.49
CA GLN A 96 -17.77 11.10 -0.50
C GLN A 96 -16.57 11.79 -1.15
N HIS A 97 -16.47 13.11 -0.99
CA HIS A 97 -15.33 13.88 -1.44
C HIS A 97 -14.22 13.88 -0.38
N TYR A 98 -13.39 12.82 -0.37
CA TYR A 98 -12.17 12.82 0.42
C TYR A 98 -11.09 13.65 -0.27
N HIS A 99 -10.89 14.89 0.20
CA HIS A 99 -9.79 15.73 -0.21
C HIS A 99 -8.51 15.34 0.53
N PHE A 100 -7.76 14.40 -0.03
CA PHE A 100 -6.34 14.29 0.24
C PHE A 100 -5.66 15.51 -0.43
N GLY A 101 -4.64 16.12 0.19
CA GLY A 101 -4.04 17.39 -0.26
C GLY A 101 -3.44 17.35 -1.68
N ASP A 102 -2.61 18.32 -2.06
CA ASP A 102 -2.00 18.34 -3.40
C ASP A 102 -1.15 17.07 -3.63
N VAL A 103 -1.72 16.09 -4.35
CA VAL A 103 -1.10 14.79 -4.63
C VAL A 103 -0.38 14.87 -5.98
N THR A 104 0.53 15.83 -6.12
CA THR A 104 1.15 16.19 -7.41
C THR A 104 2.10 15.13 -7.98
N ASP A 105 2.35 14.01 -7.30
CA ASP A 105 3.22 12.91 -7.75
C ASP A 105 2.72 11.48 -7.40
N SER A 106 1.46 11.31 -6.97
CA SER A 106 0.90 9.95 -6.79
C SER A 106 0.20 9.49 -8.05
N GLN A 107 0.52 8.29 -8.51
CA GLN A 107 -0.21 7.59 -9.58
C GLN A 107 -1.63 7.18 -9.16
N ILE A 108 -2.02 7.37 -7.89
CA ILE A 108 -3.36 7.04 -7.40
C ILE A 108 -4.27 8.26 -7.58
N GLN A 109 -5.02 8.29 -8.69
CA GLN A 109 -6.08 9.26 -8.93
C GLN A 109 -7.37 8.80 -8.24
N ILE A 110 -7.83 9.54 -7.21
CA ILE A 110 -9.14 9.35 -6.59
C ILE A 110 -10.04 10.50 -7.06
N GLY A 111 -11.07 10.19 -7.85
CA GLY A 111 -12.19 11.09 -8.10
C GLY A 111 -12.13 11.98 -9.34
N SER A 112 -11.70 11.48 -10.51
CA SER A 112 -11.97 12.17 -11.78
C SER A 112 -13.38 11.84 -12.28
N ASN A 113 -14.30 12.79 -12.07
CA ASN A 113 -15.63 12.81 -12.71
C ASN A 113 -15.43 12.77 -14.24
N GLY A 114 -15.66 11.61 -14.86
CA GLY A 114 -15.48 11.41 -16.30
C GLY A 114 -14.30 10.51 -16.71
N SER A 115 -13.53 9.97 -15.76
CA SER A 115 -12.67 8.83 -16.05
C SER A 115 -13.53 7.58 -16.16
N SER A 116 -13.87 7.24 -17.40
CA SER A 116 -14.01 5.84 -17.77
C SER A 116 -12.61 5.21 -17.64
N GLN A 117 -12.21 4.88 -16.42
CA GLN A 117 -11.51 3.63 -16.25
C GLN A 117 -12.57 2.58 -16.58
N SER A 118 -12.66 2.29 -17.87
CA SER A 118 -12.92 0.92 -18.29
C SER A 118 -11.95 0.09 -17.48
N ILE A 119 -12.41 -0.45 -16.35
CA ILE A 119 -12.04 -1.80 -15.99
C ILE A 119 -12.55 -2.58 -17.20
N ALA A 120 -11.74 -2.57 -18.26
CA ALA A 120 -11.78 -3.58 -19.27
C ALA A 120 -11.84 -4.84 -18.43
N HIS A 121 -12.92 -5.59 -18.60
CA HIS A 121 -13.09 -6.93 -18.09
C HIS A 121 -11.79 -7.65 -18.48
N GLY A 122 -10.82 -7.60 -17.58
CA GLY A 122 -9.47 -8.09 -17.84
C GLY A 122 -9.68 -9.58 -17.94
N ASP A 123 -9.36 -10.12 -19.11
CA ASP A 123 -9.55 -11.53 -19.43
C ASP A 123 -9.15 -12.34 -18.21
N SER A 124 -10.05 -13.12 -17.60
CA SER A 124 -9.74 -13.87 -16.37
C SER A 124 -8.51 -14.77 -16.56
N SER A 125 -8.17 -15.08 -17.81
CA SER A 125 -6.92 -15.72 -18.23
C SER A 125 -5.66 -14.87 -17.96
N GLU A 126 -5.67 -13.58 -18.24
CA GLU A 126 -4.53 -12.68 -18.00
C GLU A 126 -4.27 -12.51 -16.50
N ALA A 127 -5.33 -12.32 -15.72
CA ALA A 127 -5.26 -12.26 -14.26
C ALA A 127 -4.74 -13.57 -13.64
N LEU A 128 -5.18 -14.71 -14.16
CA LEU A 128 -4.73 -16.03 -13.72
C LEU A 128 -3.23 -16.22 -13.98
N ASN A 129 -2.78 -15.90 -15.19
CA ASN A 129 -1.37 -16.02 -15.56
C ASN A 129 -0.48 -15.07 -14.75
N ALA A 130 -0.94 -13.84 -14.48
CA ALA A 130 -0.23 -12.89 -13.64
C ALA A 130 -0.11 -13.39 -12.18
N LEU A 131 -1.18 -13.98 -11.63
CA LEU A 131 -1.16 -14.55 -10.28
C LEU A 131 -0.20 -15.74 -10.19
N ILE A 132 -0.21 -16.63 -11.19
CA ILE A 132 0.74 -17.75 -11.31
C ILE A 132 2.19 -17.24 -11.34
N SER A 133 2.47 -16.22 -12.15
CA SER A 133 3.82 -15.65 -12.23
C SER A 133 4.27 -15.05 -10.90
N LEU A 134 3.38 -14.34 -10.20
CA LEU A 134 3.67 -13.77 -8.89
C LEU A 134 3.99 -14.85 -7.87
N LEU A 135 3.21 -15.92 -7.83
CA LEU A 135 3.43 -17.05 -6.92
C LEU A 135 4.76 -17.75 -7.18
N ARG A 136 5.13 -17.98 -8.45
CA ARG A 136 6.44 -18.54 -8.82
C ARG A 136 7.59 -17.69 -8.30
N ASP A 137 7.49 -16.37 -8.47
CA ASP A 137 8.50 -15.42 -7.99
C ASP A 137 8.64 -15.44 -6.47
N VAL A 138 7.51 -15.48 -5.75
CA VAL A 138 7.48 -15.51 -4.27
C VAL A 138 8.10 -16.80 -3.74
N ILE A 139 7.76 -17.94 -4.34
CA ILE A 139 8.30 -19.26 -3.97
C ILE A 139 9.80 -19.32 -4.30
N ALA A 140 10.23 -18.84 -5.47
CA ALA A 140 11.64 -18.87 -5.88
C ALA A 140 12.54 -17.99 -5.01
N ARG A 141 12.02 -16.86 -4.50
CA ARG A 141 12.75 -15.96 -3.60
C ARG A 141 12.84 -16.51 -2.16
N ASN A 142 12.21 -17.65 -1.87
CA ASN A 142 12.20 -18.32 -0.57
C ASN A 142 11.83 -17.39 0.60
N VAL A 143 10.94 -16.42 0.33
CA VAL A 143 10.51 -15.40 1.31
C VAL A 143 9.61 -16.01 2.38
N ILE A 144 8.94 -17.13 2.05
CA ILE A 144 8.00 -17.84 2.90
C ILE A 144 8.56 -19.27 3.08
N ALA A 145 8.67 -19.73 4.32
CA ALA A 145 9.25 -21.04 4.66
C ALA A 145 8.27 -21.89 5.48
N GLY A 146 8.47 -23.22 5.45
CA GLY A 146 7.66 -24.17 6.21
C GLY A 146 6.33 -24.53 5.53
N ASP A 147 5.34 -24.91 6.34
CA ASP A 147 4.04 -25.43 5.87
C ASP A 147 3.30 -24.45 4.94
N VAL A 148 3.48 -23.14 5.17
CA VAL A 148 2.88 -22.06 4.37
C VAL A 148 3.41 -22.06 2.92
N ALA A 149 4.69 -22.39 2.73
CA ALA A 149 5.26 -22.48 1.39
C ALA A 149 4.75 -23.73 0.64
N ALA A 150 4.53 -24.82 1.38
CA ALA A 150 3.95 -26.04 0.82
C ALA A 150 2.49 -25.82 0.38
N GLU A 151 1.72 -25.06 1.16
CA GLU A 151 0.35 -24.65 0.83
C GLU A 151 0.31 -23.78 -0.44
N LEU A 152 1.14 -22.74 -0.53
CA LEU A 152 1.25 -21.92 -1.76
C LEU A 152 1.70 -22.73 -2.99
N CYS A 153 2.59 -23.71 -2.81
CA CYS A 153 3.00 -24.60 -3.91
C CYS A 153 1.83 -25.49 -4.39
N ALA A 154 0.97 -25.93 -3.48
CA ALA A 154 -0.21 -26.70 -3.83
C ALA A 154 -1.22 -25.85 -4.61
N GLU A 155 -1.46 -24.61 -4.16
CA GLU A 155 -2.37 -23.69 -4.86
C GLU A 155 -1.82 -23.26 -6.21
N LEU A 156 -0.51 -23.01 -6.32
CA LEU A 156 0.15 -22.72 -7.59
C LEU A 156 -0.09 -23.84 -8.62
N LYS A 157 0.10 -25.10 -8.23
CA LYS A 157 -0.15 -26.26 -9.11
C LYS A 157 -1.61 -26.35 -9.53
N THR A 158 -2.54 -26.05 -8.62
CA THR A 158 -3.98 -26.04 -8.92
C THR A 158 -4.31 -24.95 -9.95
N LEU A 159 -3.77 -23.75 -9.79
CA LEU A 159 -3.97 -22.64 -10.72
C LEU A 159 -3.33 -22.92 -12.08
N GLU A 160 -2.11 -23.48 -12.12
CA GLU A 160 -1.43 -23.91 -13.36
C GLU A 160 -2.27 -24.96 -14.13
N ALA A 161 -2.78 -25.97 -13.42
CA ALA A 161 -3.65 -26.99 -14.03
C ALA A 161 -4.96 -26.40 -14.59
N GLN A 162 -5.50 -25.35 -13.97
CA GLN A 162 -6.68 -24.65 -14.51
C GLN A 162 -6.33 -23.76 -15.71
N ALA A 163 -5.15 -23.15 -15.73
CA ALA A 163 -4.66 -22.33 -16.85
C ALA A 163 -4.40 -23.17 -18.11
N GLU A 164 -3.89 -24.40 -17.95
CA GLU A 164 -3.63 -25.34 -19.05
C GLU A 164 -4.87 -26.12 -19.50
N SER A 165 -5.96 -26.09 -18.71
CA SER A 165 -7.18 -26.82 -19.02
C SER A 165 -7.91 -26.21 -20.23
N PRO A 166 -8.34 -27.02 -21.22
CA PRO A 166 -9.19 -26.54 -22.32
C PRO A 166 -10.58 -26.09 -21.84
N ARG A 167 -10.96 -26.41 -20.60
CA ARG A 167 -12.18 -25.95 -19.92
C ARG A 167 -11.85 -25.62 -18.45
N PRO A 168 -11.32 -24.40 -18.18
CA PRO A 168 -11.04 -23.98 -16.82
C PRO A 168 -12.31 -23.96 -15.98
N LYS A 169 -12.25 -24.49 -14.76
CA LYS A 169 -13.37 -24.44 -13.82
C LYS A 169 -13.22 -23.22 -12.93
N ALA A 170 -14.02 -22.19 -13.21
CA ALA A 170 -14.01 -20.93 -12.46
C ALA A 170 -14.18 -21.12 -10.94
N SER A 171 -14.94 -22.12 -10.48
CA SER A 171 -15.08 -22.41 -9.05
C SER A 171 -13.78 -22.88 -8.39
N ILE A 172 -12.94 -23.64 -9.10
CA ILE A 172 -11.65 -24.12 -8.59
C ILE A 172 -10.64 -22.97 -8.58
N ILE A 173 -10.62 -22.16 -9.65
CA ILE A 173 -9.76 -20.97 -9.74
C ILE A 173 -10.08 -20.00 -8.60
N ARG A 174 -11.38 -19.75 -8.36
CA ARG A 174 -11.84 -18.88 -7.28
C ARG A 174 -11.38 -19.38 -5.91
N GLU A 175 -11.60 -20.66 -5.60
CA GLU A 175 -11.22 -21.19 -4.28
C GLU A 175 -9.70 -21.17 -4.07
N ALA A 176 -8.92 -21.53 -5.10
CA ALA A 176 -7.46 -21.48 -5.03
C ALA A 176 -6.94 -20.04 -4.87
N ALA A 177 -7.53 -19.07 -5.57
CA ALA A 177 -7.18 -17.65 -5.43
C ALA A 177 -7.50 -17.10 -4.02
N LEU A 178 -8.65 -17.49 -3.45
CA LEU A 178 -9.02 -17.14 -2.07
C LEU A 178 -8.09 -17.83 -1.05
N SER A 179 -7.67 -19.06 -1.31
CA SER A 179 -6.69 -19.77 -0.47
C SER A 179 -5.34 -19.02 -0.43
N VAL A 180 -4.83 -18.62 -1.60
CA VAL A 180 -3.63 -17.77 -1.72
C VAL A 180 -3.80 -16.45 -0.95
N GLN A 181 -4.99 -15.85 -1.02
CA GLN A 181 -5.29 -14.63 -0.28
C GLN A 181 -5.14 -14.82 1.23
N ARG A 182 -5.76 -15.86 1.80
CA ARG A 182 -5.69 -16.16 3.25
C ARG A 182 -4.25 -16.36 3.70
N VAL A 183 -3.44 -17.03 2.89
CA VAL A 183 -2.01 -17.22 3.18
C VAL A 183 -1.26 -15.89 3.22
N PHE A 184 -1.51 -15.01 2.25
CA PHE A 184 -0.87 -13.69 2.22
C PHE A 184 -1.35 -12.76 3.33
N GLU A 185 -2.61 -12.88 3.77
CA GLU A 185 -3.14 -12.15 4.93
C GLU A 185 -2.40 -12.52 6.23
N GLY A 186 -2.00 -13.78 6.41
CA GLY A 186 -1.34 -14.25 7.63
C GLY A 186 0.19 -14.05 7.67
N ALA A 187 0.89 -14.44 6.61
CA ALA A 187 2.36 -14.58 6.62
C ALA A 187 3.10 -13.58 5.72
N ALA A 188 2.41 -12.91 4.81
CA ALA A 188 3.04 -12.16 3.73
C ALA A 188 2.25 -10.92 3.30
N GLY A 189 1.82 -10.10 4.27
CA GLY A 189 0.96 -8.94 4.01
C GLY A 189 1.50 -7.93 2.99
N ASN A 190 2.82 -7.81 2.84
CA ASN A 190 3.42 -6.95 1.80
C ASN A 190 3.17 -7.47 0.37
N LEU A 191 3.05 -8.79 0.17
CA LEU A 191 2.75 -9.40 -1.12
C LEU A 191 1.26 -9.34 -1.48
N LEU A 192 0.40 -9.23 -0.45
CA LEU A 192 -1.04 -9.09 -0.62
C LEU A 192 -1.41 -7.82 -1.42
N ALA A 193 -0.67 -6.72 -1.24
CA ALA A 193 -0.91 -5.47 -1.98
C ALA A 193 -0.81 -5.66 -3.51
N THR A 194 0.11 -6.52 -3.96
CA THR A 194 0.31 -6.83 -5.38
C THR A 194 -0.66 -7.91 -5.87
N ALA A 195 -1.00 -8.88 -5.02
CA ALA A 195 -1.85 -10.01 -5.38
C ALA A 195 -3.36 -9.70 -5.33
N ALA A 196 -3.80 -8.83 -4.43
CA ALA A 196 -5.21 -8.47 -4.22
C ALA A 196 -5.96 -8.08 -5.51
N PRO A 197 -5.44 -7.20 -6.39
CA PRO A 197 -6.16 -6.85 -7.62
C PRO A 197 -6.30 -8.04 -8.59
N LEU A 198 -5.33 -8.95 -8.61
CA LEU A 198 -5.34 -10.15 -9.46
C LEU A 198 -6.32 -11.21 -8.92
N ILE A 199 -6.38 -11.38 -7.61
CA ILE A 199 -7.33 -12.29 -6.97
C ILE A 199 -8.75 -11.77 -7.18
N HIS A 200 -8.97 -10.46 -7.07
CA HIS A 200 -10.28 -9.85 -7.26
C HIS A 200 -10.87 -10.12 -8.65
N SER A 201 -10.08 -10.01 -9.72
CA SER A 201 -10.53 -10.28 -11.09
C SER A 201 -10.78 -11.77 -11.39
N LEU A 202 -10.33 -12.68 -10.53
CA LEU A 202 -10.60 -14.11 -10.61
C LEU A 202 -11.83 -14.54 -9.79
N VAL A 203 -12.17 -13.75 -8.77
CA VAL A 203 -13.26 -14.06 -7.83
C VAL A 203 -14.57 -13.39 -8.25
N SER A 204 -14.52 -12.21 -8.88
CA SER A 204 -15.66 -11.45 -9.42
C SER A 204 -16.38 -12.18 -10.55
#